data_AF-A0A1B9ASS5-F1
#
_entry.id   AF-A0A1B9ASS5-F1
#
_cell.length_a   1.000
_cell.length_b   1.000
_cell.length_c   1.000
_cell.angle_alpha   90.00
_cell.angle_beta   90.00
_cell.angle_gamma   90.00
#
_symmetry.space_group_name_H-M   'P 1'
#
loop_
_entity.id
_entity.type
_entity.pdbx_description
1 polymer ?
#
loop_
_entity_poly.entity_id
_entity_poly.type
_entity_poly.pdbx_seq_one_letter_code
_entity_poly.pdbx_strand_id
1 'polypeptide(L)'
;MKNFFLSTSLLMTVVLVLFLPLMVIYALIIHFTGQYYENLIYLILFLFLLCLIDMGVGTIIDSFLHAVTDIYKDIFVNKLIASILTFAGSYIVISALDYFFTVINLSTTVKIIIIAIHLVASLLFDKIDQSVDGKNETDETDSDIYQIDPMIENEIASLLKSEINWVECVKIIKDKHPDVPKERIVAVTRKLHMDNKNSSF
;
A
#
# COMPACT_ATOMS: atom_id res chain seq x y z
N MET A 1 -26.17 13.66 18.14
CA MET A 1 -25.06 13.41 19.09
C MET A 1 -24.72 11.93 19.26
N LYS A 2 -25.65 11.03 19.61
CA LYS A 2 -25.37 9.58 19.74
C LYS A 2 -24.67 8.95 18.53
N ASN A 3 -25.14 9.24 17.31
CA ASN A 3 -24.54 8.70 16.08
C ASN A 3 -23.13 9.25 15.80
N PHE A 4 -22.83 10.47 16.26
CA PHE A 4 -21.49 11.05 16.14
C PHE A 4 -20.50 10.37 17.08
N PHE A 5 -20.87 10.17 18.35
CA PHE A 5 -20.05 9.42 19.32
C PHE A 5 -19.84 7.96 18.91
N LEU A 6 -20.85 7.33 18.31
CA LEU A 6 -20.72 5.95 17.84
C LEU A 6 -19.77 5.84 16.63
N SER A 7 -19.85 6.82 15.71
CA SER A 7 -18.95 6.89 14.55
C SER A 7 -17.50 7.16 14.96
N THR A 8 -17.26 8.12 15.87
CA THR A 8 -15.91 8.40 16.37
C THR A 8 -15.33 7.24 17.18
N SER A 9 -16.16 6.57 17.99
CA SER A 9 -15.77 5.36 18.71
C SER A 9 -15.41 4.22 17.77
N LEU A 10 -16.17 4.03 16.68
CA LEU A 10 -15.89 3.00 15.69
C LEU A 10 -14.56 3.30 14.97
N LEU A 11 -14.36 4.55 14.54
CA LEU A 11 -13.14 4.97 13.86
C LEU A 11 -11.91 4.78 14.75
N MET A 12 -11.98 5.19 16.03
CA MET A 12 -10.91 4.94 16.99
C MET A 12 -10.64 3.44 17.20
N THR A 13 -11.68 2.61 17.20
CA THR A 13 -11.52 1.15 17.33
C THR A 13 -10.80 0.57 16.12
N VAL A 14 -11.19 0.99 14.91
CA VAL A 14 -10.54 0.54 13.66
C VAL A 14 -9.08 0.97 13.62
N VAL A 15 -8.79 2.23 13.95
CA VAL A 15 -7.42 2.76 14.05
C VAL A 15 -6.60 1.95 15.06
N LEU A 16 -7.15 1.70 16.25
CA LEU A 16 -6.47 0.91 17.27
C LEU A 16 -6.15 -0.51 16.77
N VAL A 17 -7.10 -1.20 16.15
CA VAL A 17 -6.92 -2.56 15.63
C VAL A 17 -5.87 -2.58 14.51
N LEU A 18 -5.86 -1.56 13.65
CA LEU A 18 -4.89 -1.43 12.56
C LEU A 18 -3.46 -1.30 13.09
N PHE A 19 -3.26 -0.45 14.11
CA PHE A 19 -1.94 -0.16 14.65
C PHE A 19 -1.49 -1.11 15.77
N LEU A 20 -2.40 -1.90 16.35
CA LEU A 20 -2.09 -2.82 17.45
C LEU A 20 -0.91 -3.76 17.13
N PRO A 21 -0.84 -4.45 15.98
CA PRO A 21 0.27 -5.34 15.66
C PRO A 21 1.61 -4.59 15.64
N LEU A 22 1.60 -3.38 15.07
CA LEU A 22 2.79 -2.52 14.96
C LEU A 22 3.25 -2.06 16.35
N MET A 23 2.31 -1.62 17.20
CA MET A 23 2.59 -1.22 18.57
C MET A 23 3.17 -2.37 19.41
N VAL A 24 2.66 -3.59 19.24
CA VAL A 24 3.21 -4.77 19.92
C VAL A 24 4.67 -5.00 19.50
N ILE A 25 4.98 -4.90 18.20
CA ILE A 25 6.35 -5.05 17.69
C ILE A 25 7.26 -3.97 18.30
N TYR A 26 6.83 -2.71 18.33
CA TYR A 26 7.62 -1.63 18.90
C TYR A 26 7.83 -1.78 20.40
N ALA A 27 6.80 -2.17 21.15
CA ALA A 27 6.91 -2.43 22.57
C ALA A 27 7.92 -3.56 22.85
N LEU A 28 7.90 -4.63 22.06
CA LEU A 28 8.87 -5.73 22.17
C LEU A 28 10.29 -5.25 21.88
N ILE A 29 10.50 -4.45 20.83
CA ILE A 29 11.81 -3.91 20.50
C ILE A 29 12.35 -3.07 21.65
N ILE A 30 11.55 -2.13 22.16
CA ILE A 30 11.91 -1.25 23.28
C ILE A 30 12.25 -2.08 24.53
N HIS A 31 11.43 -3.11 24.82
CA HIS A 31 11.64 -4.00 25.95
C HIS A 31 12.93 -4.83 25.83
N PHE A 32 13.14 -5.51 24.70
CA PHE A 32 14.31 -6.38 24.50
C PHE A 32 15.62 -5.61 24.30
N THR A 33 15.55 -4.37 23.82
CA THR A 33 16.74 -3.49 23.72
C THR A 33 17.04 -2.74 25.02
N GLY A 34 16.31 -3.01 26.10
CA GLY A 34 16.57 -2.48 27.44
C GLY A 34 16.43 -0.96 27.54
N GLN A 35 15.58 -0.35 26.70
CA GLN A 35 15.36 1.08 26.74
C GLN A 35 14.54 1.49 27.97
N TYR A 36 14.68 2.73 28.38
CA TYR A 36 13.99 3.22 29.57
C TYR A 36 12.55 3.64 29.24
N TYR A 37 11.62 3.14 30.06
CA TYR A 37 10.25 3.62 30.15
C TYR A 37 9.76 3.41 31.58
N GLU A 38 9.06 4.39 32.16
CA GLU A 38 8.66 4.35 33.57
C GLU A 38 7.59 3.28 33.86
N ASN A 39 6.61 3.15 32.96
CA ASN A 39 5.53 2.18 33.08
C ASN A 39 5.03 1.76 31.69
N LEU A 40 4.48 0.55 31.59
CA LEU A 40 3.87 -0.01 30.39
C LEU A 40 2.71 0.86 29.87
N ILE A 41 1.95 1.49 30.76
CA ILE A 41 0.87 2.42 30.36
C ILE A 41 1.42 3.62 29.57
N TYR A 42 2.52 4.22 30.02
CA TYR A 42 3.15 5.33 29.32
C TYR A 42 3.74 4.89 27.98
N LEU A 43 4.31 3.68 27.93
CA LEU A 43 4.80 3.09 26.69
C LEU A 43 3.68 2.90 25.66
N ILE A 44 2.53 2.34 26.06
CA ILE A 44 1.38 2.18 25.16
C ILE A 44 0.88 3.55 24.67
N LEU A 45 0.74 4.52 25.56
CA LEU A 45 0.29 5.86 25.20
C LEU A 45 1.24 6.53 24.21
N PHE A 46 2.55 6.41 24.45
CA PHE A 46 3.58 6.93 23.56
C PHE A 46 3.53 6.29 22.18
N LEU A 47 3.42 4.96 22.10
CA LEU A 47 3.34 4.25 20.83
C LEU A 47 2.07 4.60 20.06
N PHE A 48 0.96 4.77 20.78
CA PHE A 48 -0.30 5.18 20.17
C PHE A 48 -0.21 6.59 19.57
N LEU A 49 0.36 7.54 20.32
CA LEU A 49 0.60 8.90 19.84
C LEU A 49 1.59 8.91 18.67
N LEU A 50 2.64 8.10 18.73
CA LEU A 50 3.60 7.93 17.65
C LEU A 50 2.89 7.51 16.37
N CYS A 51 2.12 6.41 16.38
CA CYS A 51 1.42 5.95 15.19
C CYS A 51 0.43 7.00 14.64
N LEU A 52 -0.31 7.68 15.51
CA LEU A 52 -1.31 8.67 15.09
C LEU A 52 -0.67 9.90 14.45
N ILE A 53 0.37 10.45 15.08
CA ILE A 53 1.06 11.65 14.58
C ILE A 53 1.85 11.30 13.31
N ASP A 54 2.54 10.16 13.31
CA ASP A 54 3.36 9.72 12.16
C ASP A 54 2.49 9.48 10.92
N MET A 55 1.30 8.88 11.09
CA MET A 55 0.31 8.77 10.01
C MET A 55 -0.10 10.15 9.46
N GLY A 56 -0.39 11.11 10.35
CA GLY A 56 -0.76 12.47 9.94
C GLY A 56 0.37 13.18 9.20
N VAL A 57 1.61 13.05 9.67
CA VAL A 57 2.80 13.61 9.01
C VAL A 57 3.05 12.94 7.66
N GLY A 58 2.91 11.62 7.57
CA GLY A 58 2.97 10.87 6.32
C GLY A 58 1.97 11.38 5.29
N THR A 59 0.70 11.54 5.67
CA THR A 59 -0.34 12.09 4.76
C THR A 59 -0.03 13.51 4.29
N ILE A 60 0.53 14.36 5.16
CA ILE A 60 0.96 15.72 4.78
C ILE A 60 2.12 15.68 3.78
N ILE A 61 3.11 14.81 4.02
CA ILE A 61 4.25 14.62 3.12
C ILE A 61 3.76 14.12 1.76
N ASP A 62 2.91 13.11 1.72
CA ASP A 62 2.38 12.55 0.47
C ASP A 62 1.57 13.59 -0.32
N SER A 63 0.72 14.35 0.36
CA SER A 63 -0.06 15.45 -0.25
C SER A 63 0.85 16.54 -0.82
N PHE A 64 1.92 16.87 -0.11
CA PHE A 64 2.92 17.83 -0.57
C PHE A 64 3.68 17.33 -1.79
N LEU A 65 4.13 16.07 -1.77
CA LEU A 65 4.83 15.46 -2.91
C LEU A 65 3.95 15.40 -4.15
N HIS A 66 2.67 15.03 -3.99
CA HIS A 66 1.71 15.02 -5.09
C HIS A 66 1.50 16.42 -5.69
N ALA A 67 1.30 17.44 -4.83
CA ALA A 67 1.17 18.82 -5.28
C ALA A 67 2.42 19.34 -6.01
N VAL A 68 3.62 18.94 -5.57
CA VAL A 68 4.88 19.29 -6.24
C VAL A 68 4.96 18.64 -7.61
N THR A 69 4.65 17.35 -7.73
CA THR A 69 4.63 16.64 -9.02
C THR A 69 3.63 17.25 -10.01
N ASP A 70 2.44 17.65 -9.53
CA ASP A 70 1.41 18.28 -10.37
C ASP A 70 1.82 19.66 -10.90
N ILE A 71 2.45 20.48 -10.03
CA ILE A 71 2.92 21.83 -10.39
C ILE A 71 4.11 21.75 -11.33
N TYR A 72 5.04 20.83 -11.03
CA TYR A 72 6.27 20.64 -11.77
C TYR A 72 6.20 19.31 -12.53
N LYS A 73 5.39 19.27 -13.60
CA LYS A 73 5.19 18.07 -14.44
C LYS A 73 6.46 17.43 -14.99
N ASP A 74 7.56 18.19 -15.07
CA ASP A 74 8.89 17.70 -15.50
C ASP A 74 9.80 17.27 -14.33
N ILE A 75 9.43 17.55 -13.08
CA ILE A 75 10.17 17.07 -11.91
C ILE A 75 9.63 15.70 -11.57
N PHE A 76 10.33 14.68 -12.08
CA PHE A 76 10.20 13.34 -11.54
C PHE A 76 10.69 13.37 -10.09
N VAL A 77 9.76 13.45 -9.14
CA VAL A 77 10.06 13.27 -7.72
C VAL A 77 10.54 11.83 -7.57
N ASN A 78 11.86 11.66 -7.56
CA ASN A 78 12.46 10.34 -7.43
C ASN A 78 11.94 9.69 -6.13
N LYS A 79 11.51 8.43 -6.22
CA LYS A 79 11.08 7.60 -5.08
C LYS A 79 12.05 7.65 -3.90
N LEU A 80 13.34 7.85 -4.16
CA LEU A 80 14.36 8.06 -3.14
C LEU A 80 14.12 9.34 -2.31
N ILE A 81 13.78 10.45 -2.94
CA ILE A 81 13.52 11.74 -2.26
C ILE A 81 12.27 11.63 -1.39
N ALA A 82 11.21 11.01 -1.92
CA ALA A 82 9.99 10.73 -1.16
C ALA A 82 10.31 9.89 0.08
N SER A 83 11.03 8.79 -0.08
CA SER A 83 11.41 7.91 1.02
C SER A 83 12.30 8.60 2.06
N ILE A 84 13.21 9.49 1.65
CA ILE A 84 14.05 10.28 2.56
C ILE A 84 13.19 11.27 3.36
N LEU A 85 12.24 11.93 2.71
CA LEU A 85 11.36 12.89 3.35
C LEU A 85 10.44 12.21 4.37
N THR A 86 9.86 11.06 4.02
CA THR A 86 9.07 10.24 4.95
C THR A 86 9.92 9.77 6.12
N PHE A 87 11.12 9.24 5.86
CA PHE A 87 12.05 8.83 6.93
C PHE A 87 12.39 10.00 7.86
N ALA A 88 12.70 11.17 7.30
CA ALA A 88 13.03 12.36 8.09
C ALA A 88 11.84 12.85 8.90
N GLY A 89 10.63 12.83 8.32
CA GLY A 89 9.38 13.13 9.01
C GLY A 89 9.18 12.23 10.23
N SER A 90 9.22 10.92 10.03
CA SER A 90 9.07 9.95 11.13
C SER A 90 10.16 10.05 12.18
N TYR A 91 11.41 10.35 11.77
CA TYR A 91 12.50 10.60 12.70
C TYR A 91 12.27 11.84 13.56
N ILE A 92 11.76 12.92 12.98
CA ILE A 92 11.40 14.13 13.71
C ILE A 92 10.26 13.83 14.69
N VAL A 93 9.23 13.10 14.27
CA VAL A 93 8.07 12.75 15.12
C VAL A 93 8.52 11.95 16.33
N ILE A 94 9.26 10.84 16.14
CA ILE A 94 9.70 10.00 17.26
C ILE A 94 10.68 10.74 18.18
N SER A 95 11.54 11.59 17.62
CA SER A 95 12.49 12.38 18.41
C SER A 95 11.80 13.47 19.21
N ALA A 96 10.78 14.13 18.63
CA ALA A 96 9.97 15.12 19.32
C ALA A 96 9.14 14.47 20.43
N LEU A 97 8.49 13.33 20.16
CA LEU A 97 7.75 12.59 21.18
C LEU A 97 8.67 12.13 22.31
N ASP A 98 9.83 11.54 22.02
CA ASP A 98 10.81 11.13 23.03
C ASP A 98 11.32 12.32 23.86
N TYR A 99 11.47 13.50 23.25
CA TYR A 99 11.85 14.71 23.97
C TYR A 99 10.73 15.24 24.90
N PHE A 100 9.47 15.23 24.45
CA PHE A 100 8.34 15.73 25.23
C PHE A 100 7.84 14.72 26.27
N PHE A 101 7.94 13.42 26.00
CA PHE A 101 7.63 12.34 26.94
C PHE A 101 8.86 11.99 27.77
N THR A 102 9.14 12.79 28.80
CA THR A 102 10.28 12.60 29.72
C THR A 102 10.30 11.25 30.45
N VAL A 103 9.20 10.51 30.40
CA VAL A 103 9.02 9.18 31.01
C VAL A 103 9.50 8.03 30.12
N ILE A 104 9.98 8.34 28.91
CA ILE A 104 10.56 7.41 27.93
C ILE A 104 11.90 7.97 27.46
N ASN A 105 12.88 7.10 27.25
CA ASN A 105 14.15 7.52 26.66
C ASN A 105 14.64 6.44 25.68
N LEU A 106 14.59 6.79 24.40
CA LEU A 106 14.99 5.93 23.30
C LEU A 106 16.35 6.39 22.75
N SER A 107 17.29 5.45 22.66
CA SER A 107 18.52 5.62 21.90
C SER A 107 18.23 5.86 20.42
N THR A 108 19.12 6.60 19.76
CA THR A 108 19.05 6.87 18.31
C THR A 108 18.91 5.59 17.48
N THR A 109 19.62 4.53 17.87
CA THR A 109 19.55 3.24 17.18
C THR A 109 18.15 2.63 17.22
N VAL A 110 17.50 2.64 18.38
CA VAL A 110 16.13 2.08 18.51
C VAL A 110 15.13 2.92 17.73
N LYS A 111 15.28 4.25 17.72
CA LYS A 111 14.46 5.13 16.88
C LYS A 111 14.55 4.76 15.40
N ILE A 112 15.77 4.59 14.89
CA ILE A 112 16.00 4.20 13.49
C ILE A 112 15.37 2.84 13.17
N ILE A 113 15.50 1.84 14.07
CA ILE A 113 14.90 0.51 13.88
C ILE A 113 13.37 0.61 13.80
N ILE A 114 12.74 1.37 14.70
CA ILE A 114 11.28 1.57 14.71
C ILE A 114 10.82 2.20 13.40
N ILE A 115 11.50 3.25 12.92
CA ILE A 115 11.18 3.93 11.65
C ILE A 115 11.37 2.99 10.46
N ALA A 116 12.44 2.19 10.44
CA ALA A 116 12.68 1.24 9.36
C ALA A 116 11.55 0.21 9.26
N ILE A 117 11.08 -0.31 10.40
CA ILE A 117 9.91 -1.20 10.45
C ILE A 117 8.65 -0.48 10.01
N HIS A 118 8.47 0.78 10.41
CA HIS A 118 7.34 1.60 9.98
C HIS A 118 7.28 1.73 8.46
N LEU A 119 8.40 2.10 7.84
CA LEU A 119 8.52 2.24 6.38
C LEU A 119 8.26 0.91 5.66
N VAL A 120 8.79 -0.21 6.17
CA VAL A 120 8.52 -1.52 5.59
C VAL A 120 7.04 -1.87 5.70
N ALA A 121 6.39 -1.56 6.82
CA ALA A 121 4.95 -1.77 6.98
C ALA A 121 4.15 -0.94 5.97
N SER A 122 4.46 0.34 5.80
CA SER A 122 3.80 1.20 4.80
C SER A 122 3.96 0.65 3.38
N LEU A 123 5.16 0.22 2.99
CA LEU A 123 5.40 -0.39 1.68
C LEU A 123 4.62 -1.69 1.46
N LEU A 124 4.34 -2.46 2.53
CA LEU A 124 3.51 -3.65 2.44
C LEU A 124 2.04 -3.29 2.24
N PHE A 125 1.55 -2.25 2.91
CA PHE A 125 0.18 -1.76 2.70
C PHE A 125 -0.01 -1.19 1.29
N ASP A 126 0.93 -0.40 0.78
CA ASP A 126 0.88 0.13 -0.59
C ASP A 126 0.77 -1.00 -1.64
N LYS A 127 1.52 -2.08 -1.46
CA LYS A 127 1.47 -3.25 -2.36
C LYS A 127 0.15 -4.01 -2.26
N ILE A 128 -0.44 -4.07 -1.07
CA ILE A 128 -1.75 -4.70 -0.88
C ILE A 128 -2.83 -3.86 -1.60
N ASP A 129 -2.82 -2.55 -1.44
CA ASP A 129 -3.77 -1.66 -2.12
C ASP A 129 -3.65 -1.75 -3.65
N GLN A 130 -2.43 -1.76 -4.19
CA GLN A 130 -2.20 -1.98 -5.63
C GLN A 130 -2.75 -3.34 -6.13
N SER A 131 -2.67 -4.38 -5.29
CA SER A 131 -3.21 -5.70 -5.64
C SER A 131 -4.73 -5.79 -5.58
N VAL A 132 -5.37 -4.93 -4.78
CA VAL A 132 -6.83 -4.91 -4.56
C VAL A 132 -7.53 -4.01 -5.58
N ASP A 133 -6.93 -2.88 -5.96
CA ASP A 133 -7.54 -1.91 -6.86
C ASP A 133 -7.28 -2.17 -8.35
N GLY A 134 -6.47 -3.17 -8.71
CA GLY A 134 -6.14 -3.47 -10.11
C GLY A 134 -5.44 -2.31 -10.85
N LYS A 135 -5.15 -1.21 -10.16
CA LYS A 135 -4.29 -0.12 -10.62
C LYS A 135 -2.84 -0.58 -10.47
N ASN A 136 -2.40 -1.32 -11.48
CA ASN A 136 -0.99 -1.33 -11.80
C ASN A 136 -0.63 0.09 -12.26
N GLU A 137 -0.17 0.94 -11.35
CA GLU A 137 0.66 2.11 -11.69
C GLU A 137 2.03 1.61 -12.17
N THR A 138 2.02 0.90 -13.29
CA THR A 138 3.15 0.83 -14.21
C THR A 138 2.76 1.69 -15.38
N ASP A 139 3.21 2.94 -15.32
CA ASP A 139 3.33 3.87 -16.44
C ASP A 139 4.42 3.41 -17.43
N GLU A 140 4.44 2.10 -17.68
CA GLU A 140 5.17 1.45 -18.76
C GLU A 140 4.10 0.91 -19.69
N THR A 141 3.57 1.79 -20.54
CA THR A 141 2.88 1.40 -21.78
C THR A 141 1.91 0.23 -21.61
N ASP A 142 0.69 0.54 -21.15
CA ASP A 142 -0.50 -0.32 -21.18
C ASP A 142 -0.85 -0.83 -22.60
N SER A 143 0.01 -0.58 -23.60
CA SER A 143 -0.02 -1.22 -24.91
C SER A 143 0.66 -2.60 -24.93
N ASP A 144 1.67 -2.87 -24.10
CA ASP A 144 2.58 -4.01 -24.35
C ASP A 144 2.14 -5.30 -23.65
N ILE A 145 1.39 -5.18 -22.54
CA ILE A 145 0.80 -6.33 -21.84
C ILE A 145 -0.44 -6.85 -22.60
N TYR A 146 -1.17 -5.94 -23.24
CA TYR A 146 -2.34 -6.27 -24.08
C TYR A 146 -1.98 -6.56 -25.54
N GLN A 147 -0.74 -6.32 -25.96
CA GLN A 147 -0.23 -6.79 -27.25
C GLN A 147 0.01 -8.30 -27.17
N ILE A 148 -1.01 -9.04 -27.57
CA ILE A 148 -0.92 -10.41 -28.04
C ILE A 148 -1.01 -10.38 -29.58
N ASP A 149 -0.54 -11.43 -30.24
CA ASP A 149 -0.73 -11.55 -31.69
C ASP A 149 -2.23 -11.37 -32.04
N PRO A 150 -2.61 -10.47 -32.98
CA PRO A 150 -3.99 -10.24 -33.37
C PRO A 150 -4.74 -11.52 -33.78
N MET A 151 -4.03 -12.54 -34.24
CA MET A 151 -4.60 -13.85 -34.55
C MET A 151 -5.08 -14.57 -33.29
N ILE A 152 -4.33 -14.49 -32.19
CA ILE A 152 -4.68 -15.09 -30.90
C ILE A 152 -5.80 -14.29 -30.23
N GLU A 153 -5.78 -12.97 -30.34
CA GLU A 153 -6.87 -12.11 -29.85
C GLU A 153 -8.21 -12.43 -30.53
N ASN A 154 -8.21 -12.59 -31.86
CA ASN A 154 -9.40 -12.99 -32.62
C ASN A 154 -9.90 -14.39 -32.23
N GLU A 155 -8.97 -15.31 -31.96
CA GLU A 155 -9.31 -16.65 -31.50
C GLU A 155 -9.99 -16.62 -30.12
N ILE A 156 -9.44 -15.87 -29.17
CA ILE A 156 -10.04 -15.62 -27.85
C ILE A 156 -11.45 -15.03 -28.00
N ALA A 157 -11.61 -14.01 -28.85
CA ALA A 157 -12.90 -13.36 -29.10
C ALA A 157 -13.94 -14.35 -29.67
N SER A 158 -13.53 -15.25 -30.57
CA SER A 158 -14.41 -16.27 -31.15
C SER A 158 -14.87 -17.32 -30.12
N LEU A 159 -13.97 -17.75 -29.23
CA LEU A 159 -14.27 -18.71 -28.17
C LEU A 159 -15.22 -18.12 -27.13
N LEU A 160 -15.00 -16.85 -26.75
CA LEU A 160 -15.89 -16.14 -25.84
C LEU A 160 -17.30 -15.89 -26.41
N LYS A 161 -17.43 -15.73 -27.73
CA LYS A 161 -18.74 -15.65 -28.42
C LYS A 161 -19.51 -16.97 -28.44
N SER A 162 -18.81 -18.09 -28.26
CA SER A 162 -19.40 -19.44 -28.29
C SER A 162 -19.93 -19.90 -26.92
N GLU A 163 -20.19 -18.96 -26.00
CA GLU A 163 -20.66 -19.18 -24.61
C GLU A 163 -19.72 -20.05 -23.73
N ILE A 164 -18.45 -20.20 -24.12
CA ILE A 164 -17.46 -20.92 -23.33
C ILE A 164 -17.06 -20.08 -22.11
N ASN A 165 -16.88 -20.73 -20.96
CA ASN A 165 -16.38 -20.06 -19.75
C ASN A 165 -14.99 -19.45 -20.02
N TRP A 166 -14.77 -18.20 -19.61
CA TRP A 166 -13.50 -17.50 -19.82
C TRP A 166 -12.28 -18.28 -19.26
N VAL A 167 -12.45 -19.04 -18.18
CA VAL A 167 -11.39 -19.90 -17.62
C VAL A 167 -11.02 -21.04 -18.58
N GLU A 168 -12.03 -21.61 -19.24
CA GLU A 168 -11.85 -22.67 -20.22
C GLU A 168 -11.26 -22.12 -21.53
N CYS A 169 -11.65 -20.90 -21.93
CA CYS A 169 -11.04 -20.18 -23.04
C CYS A 169 -9.52 -19.97 -22.82
N VAL A 170 -9.10 -19.55 -21.63
CA VAL A 170 -7.67 -19.40 -21.29
C VAL A 170 -6.93 -20.73 -21.42
N LYS A 171 -7.55 -21.84 -21.00
CA LYS A 171 -6.95 -23.17 -21.08
C LYS A 171 -6.76 -23.60 -22.54
N ILE A 172 -7.79 -23.50 -23.36
CA ILE A 172 -7.74 -23.86 -24.79
C ILE A 172 -6.66 -23.07 -25.53
N ILE A 173 -6.59 -21.76 -25.28
CA ILE A 173 -5.61 -20.88 -25.93
C ILE A 173 -4.19 -21.17 -25.45
N LYS A 174 -4.00 -21.46 -24.15
CA LYS A 174 -2.68 -21.82 -23.62
C LYS A 174 -2.19 -23.18 -24.13
N ASP A 175 -3.10 -24.14 -24.30
CA ASP A 175 -2.77 -25.45 -24.86
C ASP A 175 -2.38 -25.34 -26.35
N LYS A 176 -2.98 -24.39 -27.07
CA LYS A 176 -2.71 -24.16 -28.49
C LYS A 176 -1.48 -23.26 -28.77
N HIS A 177 -1.20 -22.32 -27.87
CA HIS A 177 -0.09 -21.36 -27.96
C HIS A 177 0.77 -21.44 -26.67
N PRO A 178 1.54 -22.53 -26.48
CA PRO A 178 2.29 -22.78 -25.24
C PRO A 178 3.41 -21.76 -25.01
N ASP A 179 3.90 -21.14 -26.07
CA ASP A 179 4.93 -20.11 -26.14
C ASP A 179 4.47 -18.73 -25.66
N VAL A 180 3.16 -18.48 -25.57
CA VAL A 180 2.62 -17.21 -25.07
C VAL A 180 2.50 -17.23 -23.54
N PRO A 181 2.95 -16.18 -22.83
CA PRO A 181 2.78 -16.06 -21.38
C PRO A 181 1.30 -16.15 -20.97
N LYS A 182 1.02 -16.96 -19.95
CA LYS A 182 -0.36 -17.21 -19.49
C LYS A 182 -1.02 -15.92 -18.99
N GLU A 183 -0.23 -15.06 -18.38
CA GLU A 183 -0.61 -13.77 -17.84
C GLU A 183 -1.20 -12.86 -18.94
N ARG A 184 -0.60 -12.87 -20.14
CA ARG A 184 -1.09 -12.12 -21.31
C ARG A 184 -2.41 -12.67 -21.83
N ILE A 185 -2.53 -14.00 -21.95
CA ILE A 185 -3.77 -14.67 -22.38
C ILE A 185 -4.91 -14.34 -21.41
N VAL A 186 -4.64 -14.39 -20.10
CA VAL A 186 -5.62 -14.05 -19.06
C VAL A 186 -6.06 -12.59 -19.14
N ALA A 187 -5.11 -11.66 -19.30
CA ALA A 187 -5.40 -10.22 -19.39
C ALA A 187 -6.31 -9.90 -20.59
N VAL A 188 -5.97 -10.41 -21.79
CA VAL A 188 -6.75 -10.19 -23.01
C VAL A 188 -8.11 -10.87 -22.94
N THR A 189 -8.19 -12.11 -22.44
CA THR A 189 -9.47 -12.82 -22.27
C THR A 189 -10.41 -12.09 -21.32
N ARG A 190 -9.88 -11.57 -20.20
CA ARG A 190 -10.67 -10.81 -19.23
C ARG A 190 -11.20 -9.50 -19.82
N LYS A 191 -10.35 -8.77 -20.55
CA LYS A 191 -10.73 -7.52 -21.24
C LYS A 191 -11.88 -7.77 -22.23
N LEU A 192 -11.71 -8.71 -23.15
CA LEU A 192 -12.73 -9.05 -24.16
C LEU A 192 -14.03 -9.56 -23.54
N HIS A 193 -13.96 -10.30 -22.44
CA HIS A 193 -15.15 -10.76 -21.73
C HIS A 193 -15.92 -9.59 -21.08
N MET A 194 -15.22 -8.62 -20.50
CA MET A 194 -15.83 -7.41 -19.93
C MET A 194 -16.43 -6.52 -21.03
N ASP A 195 -15.74 -6.35 -22.15
CA ASP A 195 -16.22 -5.55 -23.29
C ASP A 195 -17.48 -6.16 -23.92
N ASN A 196 -17.53 -7.49 -24.11
CA ASN A 196 -18.72 -8.18 -24.59
C ASN A 196 -19.91 -8.07 -23.62
N LYS A 197 -19.66 -8.10 -22.31
CA LYS A 197 -20.71 -7.92 -21.29
C LYS A 197 -21.29 -6.50 -21.29
N ASN A 198 -20.42 -5.50 -21.50
CA ASN A 198 -20.83 -4.10 -21.55
C ASN A 198 -21.52 -3.71 -22.87
N SER A 199 -21.27 -4.46 -23.96
CA SER A 199 -21.86 -4.24 -25.28
C SER A 199 -23.25 -4.90 -25.46
N SER A 200 -23.75 -5.62 -24.45
CA SER A 200 -25.03 -6.33 -24.46
C SER A 200 -26.19 -5.54 -23.82
N PHE A 201 -26.01 -4.23 -23.60
CA PHE A 201 -27.04 -3.29 -23.12
C PHE A 201 -27.48 -2.32 -24.21
#